data_AF-A0A838MTD9-F1
#
_entry.id   AF-A0A838MTD9-F1
#
_cell.length_a   1.000
_cell.length_b   1.000
_cell.length_c   1.000
_cell.angle_alpha   90.00
_cell.angle_beta   90.00
_cell.angle_gamma   90.00
#
_symmetry.space_group_name_H-M   'P 1'
#
loop_
_entity.id
_entity.type
_entity.pdbx_description
1 polymer ?
#
loop_
_entity_poly.entity_id
_entity_poly.type
_entity_poly.pdbx_seq_one_letter_code
_entity_poly.pdbx_strand_id
1 'polypeptide(L)' 'MATPINAPAQTPAADTSIVCELCDRESAHMITLTDPDNSTHYICWDCLRRSEKGINVNRRWKRERRA' A
#
# COMPACT_ATOMS: atom_id res chain seq x y z
N MET A 1 39.30 -20.89 -8.31
CA MET A 1 37.85 -21.06 -8.49
C MET A 1 37.15 -20.25 -7.41
N ALA A 2 36.68 -19.04 -7.72
CA ALA A 2 35.75 -18.26 -6.89
C ALA A 2 35.25 -17.07 -7.73
N THR A 3 34.00 -17.08 -8.16
CA THR A 3 33.32 -15.90 -8.70
C THR A 3 32.72 -15.13 -7.53
N PRO A 4 32.98 -13.81 -7.39
CA PRO A 4 32.24 -13.02 -6.43
C PRO A 4 30.82 -12.81 -6.96
N ILE A 5 29.83 -13.23 -6.17
CA ILE A 5 28.42 -12.97 -6.41
C ILE A 5 28.21 -11.46 -6.26
N ASN A 6 28.11 -10.76 -7.38
CA ASN A 6 27.71 -9.36 -7.42
C ASN A 6 26.19 -9.30 -7.18
N ALA A 7 25.79 -9.11 -5.93
CA ALA A 7 24.41 -8.83 -5.58
C ALA A 7 24.13 -7.36 -5.93
N PRO A 8 23.20 -7.03 -6.85
CA PRO A 8 22.78 -5.65 -6.99
C PRO A 8 22.07 -5.26 -5.69
N ALA A 9 22.71 -4.37 -4.94
CA ALA A 9 22.08 -3.58 -3.91
C ALA A 9 20.86 -2.88 -4.56
N GLN A 10 19.68 -3.24 -4.09
CA GLN A 10 18.44 -2.62 -4.51
C GLN A 10 18.46 -1.17 -3.98
N THR A 11 18.75 -0.22 -4.86
CA THR A 11 18.59 1.21 -4.60
C THR A 11 17.10 1.48 -4.35
N PRO A 12 16.68 2.08 -3.22
CA PRO A 12 15.30 2.53 -3.04
C PRO A 12 15.09 3.82 -3.84
N ALA A 13 15.06 3.69 -5.17
CA ALA A 13 14.86 4.82 -6.07
C ALA A 13 13.35 5.02 -6.29
N ALA A 14 12.74 5.79 -5.39
CA ALA A 14 11.80 6.87 -5.70
C ALA A 14 11.07 7.28 -4.42
N ASP A 15 11.50 8.38 -3.82
CA ASP A 15 10.78 9.15 -2.81
C ASP A 15 9.52 9.82 -3.42
N THR A 16 8.71 9.03 -4.13
CA THR A 16 7.36 9.43 -4.50
C THR A 16 6.49 8.90 -3.37
N SER A 17 6.32 9.69 -2.32
CA SER A 17 5.38 9.39 -1.23
C SER A 17 3.95 9.40 -1.78
N ILE A 18 3.52 8.28 -2.36
CA ILE A 18 2.14 8.13 -2.83
C ILE A 18 1.24 8.02 -1.59
N VAL A 19 0.11 8.70 -1.63
CA VAL A 19 -0.90 8.70 -0.56
C VAL A 19 -1.82 7.50 -0.72
N CYS A 20 -2.05 6.75 0.36
CA CYS A 20 -2.93 5.59 0.33
C CYS A 20 -4.40 6.00 0.31
N GLU A 21 -5.16 5.46 -0.64
CA GLU A 21 -6.60 5.77 -0.81
C GLU A 21 -7.48 5.32 0.35
N LEU A 22 -7.01 4.38 1.18
CA LEU A 22 -7.79 3.84 2.31
C LEU A 22 -7.55 4.56 3.63
N CYS A 23 -6.32 4.97 3.90
CA CYS A 23 -5.94 5.54 5.19
C CYS A 23 -5.38 6.96 5.13
N ASP A 24 -5.30 7.54 3.92
CA ASP A 24 -4.76 8.87 3.61
C ASP A 24 -3.33 9.08 4.16
N ARG A 25 -2.58 7.99 4.31
CA ARG A 25 -1.20 8.00 4.81
C ARG A 25 -0.22 7.91 3.65
N GLU A 26 0.78 8.76 3.67
CA GLU A 26 1.97 8.68 2.82
C GLU A 26 2.83 7.46 3.21
N SER A 27 3.18 6.64 2.23
CA SER A 27 3.97 5.41 2.44
C SER A 27 4.98 5.23 1.32
N ALA A 28 6.21 4.87 1.68
CA ALA A 28 7.22 4.45 0.71
C ALA A 28 6.94 3.06 0.12
N HIS A 29 6.14 2.24 0.81
CA HIS A 29 5.76 0.90 0.38
C HIS A 29 4.28 0.86 0.02
N MET A 30 4.01 0.97 -1.27
CA MET A 30 2.67 0.99 -1.86
C MET A 30 2.48 -0.17 -2.82
N ILE A 31 1.25 -0.64 -2.92
CA ILE A 31 0.80 -1.70 -3.81
C ILE A 31 -0.20 -1.09 -4.77
N THR A 32 -0.02 -1.39 -6.03
CA THR A 32 -0.93 -1.01 -7.11
C THR A 32 -1.87 -2.17 -7.36
N LEU A 33 -3.16 -1.96 -7.14
CA LEU A 33 -4.22 -2.92 -7.46
C LEU A 33 -4.91 -2.45 -8.74
N THR A 34 -5.08 -3.35 -9.69
CA THR A 34 -5.83 -3.05 -10.92
C THR A 34 -7.07 -3.91 -10.92
N ASP A 35 -8.22 -3.25 -10.89
CA ASP A 35 -9.53 -3.89 -10.97
C ASP A 35 -9.85 -4.34 -12.39
N PRO A 36 -10.85 -5.22 -12.58
CA PRO A 36 -11.29 -5.65 -13.91
C PRO A 36 -11.83 -4.50 -14.79
N ASP A 37 -12.22 -3.37 -14.18
CA ASP A 37 -12.61 -2.14 -14.88
C ASP A 37 -11.39 -1.31 -15.35
N ASN A 38 -10.17 -1.81 -15.13
CA ASN A 38 -8.91 -1.09 -15.35
C ASN A 38 -8.73 0.14 -14.43
N SER A 39 -9.53 0.27 -13.37
CA SER A 39 -9.29 1.22 -12.30
C SER A 39 -8.06 0.79 -11.50
N THR A 40 -7.17 1.75 -11.26
CA THR A 40 -5.92 1.53 -10.53
C THR A 40 -6.02 2.16 -9.16
N HIS A 41 -5.77 1.36 -8.12
CA HIS A 41 -5.87 1.74 -6.72
C HIS A 41 -4.50 1.66 -6.04
N TYR A 42 -4.12 2.72 -5.34
CA TYR A 42 -2.87 2.78 -4.57
C TYR A 42 -3.12 2.52 -3.08
N ILE A 43 -2.74 1.33 -2.62
CA ILE A 43 -2.98 0.87 -1.25
C ILE A 43 -1.67 0.53 -0.55
N CYS A 44 -1.52 0.93 0.71
CA CYS A 44 -0.34 0.59 1.49
C CYS A 44 -0.40 -0.86 2.00
N TRP A 45 0.78 -1.45 2.25
CA TRP A 45 0.91 -2.81 2.77
C TRP A 45 0.14 -3.08 4.06
N ASP A 46 0.08 -2.08 4.95
CA ASP A 46 -0.64 -2.17 6.21
C ASP A 46 -2.16 -2.30 5.99
N CYS A 47 -2.71 -1.56 5.02
CA CYS A 47 -4.11 -1.67 4.62
C CYS A 47 -4.40 -3.00 3.91
N LEU A 48 -3.51 -3.47 3.04
CA LEU A 48 -3.67 -4.77 2.38
C LEU A 48 -3.71 -5.90 3.41
N ARG A 49 -2.71 -5.95 4.30
CA ARG A 49 -2.59 -6.97 5.35
C ARG A 49 -3.80 -7.00 6.28
N ARG A 50 -4.43 -5.84 6.50
CA ARG A 50 -5.68 -5.75 7.26
C ARG A 50 -6.88 -6.29 6.47
N SER A 51 -6.97 -5.95 5.18
CA SER A 51 -8.01 -6.46 4.28
C SER A 51 -7.99 -8.00 4.22
N GLU A 52 -6.81 -8.61 4.07
CA GLU A 52 -6.63 -10.07 4.08
C GLU A 52 -7.13 -10.73 5.38
N LYS A 53 -7.03 -10.02 6.51
CA LYS A 53 -7.50 -10.48 7.81
C LYS A 53 -8.99 -10.18 8.05
N GLY A 54 -9.68 -9.55 7.10
CA GLY A 54 -11.06 -9.07 7.28
C GLY A 54 -11.18 -7.90 8.26
N ILE A 55 -10.05 -7.28 8.64
CA ILE A 55 -10.03 -6.15 9.56
C ILE A 55 -10.24 -4.88 8.72
N ASN A 56 -11.49 -4.54 8.45
CA ASN A 56 -11.80 -3.24 7.88
C ASN A 56 -11.46 -2.19 8.95
N VAL A 57 -10.67 -1.16 8.65
CA VAL A 57 -10.43 -0.02 9.55
C VAL A 57 -10.57 1.23 8.70
N ASN A 58 -11.74 1.40 8.11
CA ASN A 58 -12.01 2.61 7.39
C ASN A 58 -12.00 3.76 8.40
N ARG A 59 -11.04 4.68 8.30
CA ARG A 59 -11.03 5.92 9.11
C ARG A 59 -12.26 6.80 8.83
N ARG A 60 -12.98 6.55 7.71
CA ARG A 60 -14.30 7.14 7.43
C ARG A 60 -15.46 6.44 8.12
N TRP A 61 -15.23 5.52 9.06
CA TRP A 61 -16.25 5.14 10.04
C TRP A 61 -16.58 6.31 10.97
N LYS A 62 -17.20 7.36 10.43
CA LYS A 62 -18.06 8.22 11.22
C LYS A 62 -19.21 7.34 11.67
N ARG A 63 -19.37 7.11 12.97
CA ARG A 63 -20.71 6.86 13.49
C ARG A 63 -21.49 8.11 13.15
N GLU A 64 -22.29 8.09 12.09
CA GLU A 64 -23.37 9.06 12.00
C GLU A 64 -24.14 8.90 13.31
N ARG A 65 -24.14 9.94 14.14
CA ARG A 65 -25.03 9.99 15.29
C ARG A 65 -26.41 9.74 14.70
N ARG A 66 -27.07 8.65 15.12
CA ARG A 66 -28.52 8.53 14.92
C ARG A 66 -29.12 9.79 15.56
N ALA A 67 -29.51 10.74 14.72
CA ALA A 67 -30.35 11.85 15.11
C ALA A 67 -31.78 11.33 15.32
#